data_AF-A0A816GBE4-F1
#
_entry.id   AF-A0A816GBE4-F1
#
_cell.length_a   1.000
_cell.length_b   1.000
_cell.length_c   1.000
_cell.angle_alpha   90.00
_cell.angle_beta   90.00
_cell.angle_gamma   90.00
#
_symmetry.space_group_name_H-M   'P 1'
#
loop_
_entity.id
_entity.type
_entity.pdbx_description
1 polymer ?
#
loop_
_entity_poly.entity_id
_entity_poly.type
_entity_poly.pdbx_seq_one_letter_code
_entity_poly.pdbx_strand_id
1 'polypeptide(L)'
;MSKEYKLYLIQLRQSHLSQSVFTSKLLFYIKTCSFYFYSYLFSRVNNFPYSADEMMRYLYEDYLEIIHIHSHSVESWSKELLSCITQLMSLVHGSCWYDREKKVQMKILFPTGKIICDYVKDLMRIMSHKPFYKQTKPNRSNDETILMQSIFAFLFMAVQTYDINWLFRSNTTMRDIVVSVVEATLNDKVALGGYGILGEILTDDEFKDLKIADNMSRFFVNMLEDAWNQPTKKYKHLPITSLLRGLQTLSKNDSIQESTAHLNKMNLLIEMCDEYPMVYDIIWAFSFNQDIQQQLRYNLSFISKLSQLSKECDNEQMSKMIYGILWNLETNHENRPTSKIKDEKKFDIMISYSHKEKDLCKQIYEELSKAGYRIWIDFDQMHGNVMDAMAQGIEQSHIIIVCMSEHYRKSNYCRAEAHYAFQQQ
;
A
#
# COMPACT_ATOMS: atom_id res chain seq x y z
N MET A 1 -27.31 13.81 13.74
CA MET A 1 -26.58 15.09 13.57
C MET A 1 -27.55 16.25 13.67
N SER A 2 -27.11 17.41 14.17
CA SER A 2 -27.97 18.58 14.32
C SER A 2 -28.14 19.32 12.98
N LYS A 3 -29.28 20.00 12.79
CA LYS A 3 -29.52 20.85 11.61
C LYS A 3 -28.51 22.00 11.53
N GLU A 4 -28.07 22.46 12.70
CA GLU A 4 -27.06 23.49 12.90
C GLU A 4 -25.71 23.08 12.30
N TYR A 5 -25.29 21.82 12.46
CA TYR A 5 -24.02 21.36 11.89
C TYR A 5 -24.03 21.48 10.36
N LYS A 6 -25.12 21.06 9.71
CA LYS A 6 -25.29 21.21 8.25
C LYS A 6 -25.27 22.68 7.82
N LEU A 7 -25.96 23.55 8.56
CA LEU A 7 -25.98 24.98 8.27
C LEU A 7 -24.57 25.59 8.32
N TYR A 8 -23.76 25.20 9.30
CA TYR A 8 -22.36 25.66 9.39
C TYR A 8 -21.46 25.10 8.30
N LEU A 9 -21.68 23.86 7.83
CA LEU A 9 -20.97 23.35 6.65
C LEU A 9 -21.31 24.18 5.41
N ILE A 10 -22.59 24.50 5.21
CA ILE A 10 -23.02 25.37 4.11
C ILE A 10 -22.37 26.76 4.22
N GLN A 11 -22.28 27.31 5.43
CA GLN A 11 -21.61 28.59 5.65
C GLN A 11 -20.12 28.53 5.29
N LEU A 12 -19.43 27.42 5.58
CA LEU A 12 -18.02 27.22 5.23
C LEU A 12 -17.78 27.04 3.72
N ARG A 13 -18.81 26.84 2.90
CA ARG A 13 -18.66 26.78 1.42
C ARG A 13 -18.39 28.13 0.77
N GLN A 14 -18.45 29.22 1.51
CA GLN A 14 -18.17 30.55 0.94
C GLN A 14 -16.67 30.67 0.62
N SER A 15 -16.34 31.14 -0.58
CA SER A 15 -14.94 31.33 -1.03
C SER A 15 -14.20 32.41 -0.24
N HIS A 16 -14.93 33.39 0.30
CA HIS A 16 -14.38 34.46 1.12
C HIS A 16 -15.08 34.46 2.48
N LEU A 17 -14.39 33.93 3.50
CA LEU A 17 -14.87 33.89 4.87
C LEU A 17 -14.31 35.09 5.65
N SER A 18 -15.18 35.96 6.16
CA SER A 18 -14.77 36.99 7.12
C SER A 18 -14.52 36.36 8.50
N GLN A 19 -13.66 36.99 9.31
CA GLN A 19 -13.36 36.49 10.66
C GLN A 19 -14.62 36.37 11.54
N SER A 20 -15.65 37.20 11.29
CA SER A 20 -16.93 37.17 11.98
C SER A 20 -17.73 35.87 11.76
N VAL A 21 -17.43 35.08 10.73
CA VAL A 21 -18.06 33.78 10.50
C VAL A 21 -17.66 32.75 11.57
N PHE A 22 -16.42 32.82 12.07
CA PHE A 22 -15.87 31.85 13.02
C PHE A 22 -16.32 32.12 14.47
N THR A 23 -17.62 32.13 14.69
CA THR A 23 -18.20 32.21 16.03
C THR A 23 -17.83 30.99 16.87
N SER A 24 -17.76 31.15 18.21
CA SER A 24 -17.53 30.03 19.13
C SER A 24 -18.54 28.89 18.94
N LYS A 25 -19.77 29.23 18.53
CA LYS A 25 -20.81 28.26 18.20
C LYS A 25 -20.43 27.45 16.96
N LEU A 26 -20.08 28.09 15.84
CA LEU A 26 -19.64 27.39 14.63
C LEU A 26 -18.49 26.44 14.93
N LEU A 27 -17.43 26.95 15.56
CA LEU A 27 -16.24 26.15 15.88
C LEU A 27 -16.58 24.95 16.78
N PHE A 28 -17.43 25.16 17.79
CA PHE A 28 -17.91 24.10 18.66
C PHE A 28 -18.66 23.02 17.87
N TYR A 29 -19.61 23.40 17.01
CA TYR A 29 -20.38 22.44 16.21
C TYR A 29 -19.49 21.68 15.23
N ILE A 30 -18.60 22.37 14.50
CA ILE A 30 -17.70 21.71 13.55
C ILE A 30 -16.84 20.68 14.23
N LYS A 31 -16.19 21.04 15.34
CA LYS A 31 -15.33 20.14 16.10
C LYS A 31 -16.12 18.98 16.73
N THR A 32 -17.17 19.31 17.45
CA THR A 32 -17.90 18.35 18.29
C THR A 32 -18.71 17.37 17.46
N CYS A 33 -19.42 17.85 16.43
CA CYS A 33 -20.19 16.97 15.56
C CYS A 33 -19.29 16.09 14.68
N SER A 34 -18.17 16.62 14.17
CA SER A 34 -17.19 15.80 13.45
C SER A 34 -16.60 14.71 14.34
N PHE A 35 -16.24 15.05 15.59
CA PHE A 35 -15.71 14.08 16.54
C PHE A 35 -16.74 13.02 16.93
N TYR A 36 -17.98 13.40 17.27
CA TYR A 36 -19.02 12.43 17.60
C TYR A 36 -19.35 11.53 16.42
N PHE A 37 -19.37 12.08 15.20
CA PHE A 37 -19.60 11.25 14.02
C PHE A 37 -18.42 10.30 13.78
N TYR A 38 -17.18 10.77 13.94
CA TYR A 38 -16.01 9.91 13.95
C TYR A 38 -16.12 8.78 14.98
N SER A 39 -16.48 9.07 16.24
CA SER A 39 -16.66 8.03 17.27
C SER A 39 -17.81 7.08 16.96
N TYR A 40 -18.90 7.60 16.39
CA TYR A 40 -20.05 6.79 15.95
C TYR A 40 -19.64 5.76 14.90
N LEU A 41 -18.77 6.16 13.95
CA LEU A 41 -18.10 5.28 12.98
C LEU A 41 -17.16 4.26 13.62
N PHE A 42 -17.08 4.06 14.93
CA PHE A 42 -16.36 2.91 15.51
C PHE A 42 -17.18 2.16 16.56
N SER A 43 -18.44 2.55 16.73
CA SER A 43 -19.36 1.91 17.67
C SER A 43 -19.96 0.62 17.09
N ARG A 44 -20.00 -0.46 17.89
CA ARG A 44 -20.75 -1.68 17.54
C ARG A 44 -22.23 -1.40 17.76
N VAL A 45 -22.99 -1.32 16.67
CA VAL A 45 -24.38 -0.86 16.67
C VAL A 45 -25.28 -1.77 17.50
N ASN A 46 -26.17 -1.15 18.29
CA ASN A 46 -27.59 -1.52 18.40
C ASN A 46 -28.36 -0.26 18.84
N ASN A 47 -29.28 0.23 18.00
CA ASN A 47 -30.26 1.33 18.24
C ASN A 47 -29.84 2.78 17.95
N PHE A 48 -29.27 3.07 16.76
CA PHE A 48 -29.22 4.45 16.26
C PHE A 48 -30.20 4.68 15.11
N PRO A 49 -30.79 5.90 14.97
CA PRO A 49 -31.85 6.17 14.00
C PRO A 49 -31.41 6.29 12.54
N TYR A 50 -30.11 6.46 12.30
CA TYR A 50 -29.52 6.53 10.95
C TYR A 50 -28.23 5.73 10.94
N SER A 51 -27.91 5.13 9.80
CA SER A 51 -26.66 4.42 9.54
C SER A 51 -25.51 5.39 9.23
N ALA A 52 -24.27 4.90 9.39
CA ALA A 52 -23.06 5.61 8.98
C ALA A 52 -23.10 6.03 7.50
N ASP A 53 -23.62 5.16 6.63
CA ASP A 53 -23.69 5.39 5.18
C ASP A 53 -24.67 6.52 4.83
N GLU A 54 -25.83 6.56 5.48
CA GLU A 54 -26.81 7.65 5.33
C GLU A 54 -26.24 8.97 5.82
N MET A 55 -25.53 8.95 6.95
CA MET A 55 -24.86 10.15 7.48
C MET A 55 -23.74 10.64 6.55
N MET A 56 -22.93 9.75 5.97
CA MET A 56 -21.90 10.16 5.00
C MET A 56 -22.52 10.74 3.73
N ARG A 57 -23.56 10.11 3.17
CA ARG A 57 -24.31 10.64 2.01
C ARG A 57 -24.90 12.02 2.28
N TYR A 58 -25.29 12.30 3.52
CA TYR A 58 -25.84 13.59 3.89
C TYR A 58 -24.78 14.70 3.96
N LEU A 59 -23.50 14.38 4.21
CA LEU A 59 -22.44 15.37 4.40
C LEU A 59 -21.46 15.52 3.23
N TYR A 60 -21.28 14.48 2.41
CA TYR A 60 -20.11 14.40 1.55
C TYR A 60 -20.01 15.53 0.51
N GLU A 61 -21.12 16.00 -0.05
CA GLU A 61 -21.11 17.08 -1.05
C GLU A 61 -20.56 18.37 -0.46
N ASP A 62 -21.07 18.80 0.70
CA ASP A 62 -20.55 20.00 1.35
C ASP A 62 -19.09 19.83 1.74
N TYR A 63 -18.72 18.64 2.22
CA TYR A 63 -17.33 18.35 2.55
C TYR A 63 -16.40 18.53 1.35
N LEU A 64 -16.70 17.86 0.22
CA LEU A 64 -15.86 17.93 -0.98
C LEU A 64 -15.78 19.36 -1.51
N GLU A 65 -16.90 20.08 -1.51
CA GLU A 65 -16.95 21.47 -1.97
C GLU A 65 -16.15 22.41 -1.07
N ILE A 66 -16.23 22.26 0.26
CA ILE A 66 -15.41 23.01 1.21
C ILE A 66 -13.92 22.79 0.92
N ILE A 67 -13.49 21.53 0.78
CA ILE A 67 -12.07 21.22 0.49
C ILE A 67 -11.66 21.81 -0.86
N HIS A 68 -12.49 21.65 -1.89
CA HIS A 68 -12.22 22.17 -3.22
C HIS A 68 -12.01 23.69 -3.22
N ILE A 69 -12.97 24.44 -2.66
CA ILE A 69 -12.95 25.90 -2.61
C ILE A 69 -11.72 26.40 -1.87
N HIS A 70 -11.51 25.89 -0.64
CA HIS A 70 -10.43 26.40 0.22
C HIS A 70 -9.05 25.93 -0.20
N SER A 71 -8.93 24.86 -1.00
CA SER A 71 -7.64 24.42 -1.57
C SER A 71 -7.03 25.44 -2.55
N HIS A 72 -7.82 26.39 -3.07
CA HIS A 72 -7.35 27.46 -3.95
C HIS A 72 -6.91 28.73 -3.19
N SER A 73 -7.14 28.78 -1.87
CA SER A 73 -6.87 29.96 -1.03
C SER A 73 -6.10 29.59 0.25
N VAL A 74 -5.26 28.55 0.18
CA VAL A 74 -4.56 27.97 1.35
C VAL A 74 -3.71 29.00 2.09
N GLU A 75 -3.09 29.92 1.36
CA GLU A 75 -2.25 30.99 1.92
C GLU A 75 -3.02 31.98 2.79
N SER A 76 -4.34 32.10 2.59
CA SER A 76 -5.20 33.02 3.34
C SER A 76 -5.98 32.33 4.47
N TRP A 77 -5.66 31.07 4.80
CA TRP A 77 -6.38 30.38 5.88
C TRP A 77 -6.09 31.01 7.24
N SER A 78 -7.14 31.37 7.96
CA SER A 78 -7.06 31.69 9.38
C SER A 78 -6.80 30.43 10.21
N LYS A 79 -6.40 30.61 11.47
CA LYS A 79 -6.25 29.49 12.41
C LYS A 79 -7.57 28.75 12.62
N GLU A 80 -8.68 29.49 12.62
CA GLU A 80 -10.02 28.95 12.77
C GLU A 80 -10.43 28.09 11.55
N LEU A 81 -10.14 28.57 10.33
CA LEU A 81 -10.42 27.81 9.12
C LEU A 81 -9.56 26.54 9.05
N LEU A 82 -8.26 26.65 9.35
CA LEU A 82 -7.36 25.51 9.46
C LEU A 82 -7.92 24.47 10.45
N SER A 83 -8.37 24.91 11.62
CA SER A 83 -8.97 24.02 12.62
C SER A 83 -10.23 23.33 12.09
N CYS A 84 -11.14 24.06 11.46
CA CYS A 84 -12.35 23.50 10.83
C CYS A 84 -12.02 22.43 9.78
N ILE A 85 -11.14 22.76 8.82
CA ILE A 85 -10.74 21.83 7.76
C ILE A 85 -10.05 20.60 8.34
N THR A 86 -9.23 20.77 9.37
CA THR A 86 -8.55 19.68 10.08
C THR A 86 -9.55 18.69 10.70
N GLN A 87 -10.63 19.17 11.32
CA GLN A 87 -11.66 18.31 11.90
C GLN A 87 -12.44 17.55 10.83
N LEU A 88 -12.80 18.23 9.73
CA LEU A 88 -13.49 17.62 8.59
C LEU A 88 -12.62 16.56 7.91
N MET A 89 -11.34 16.84 7.71
CA MET A 89 -10.37 15.91 7.15
C MET A 89 -10.19 14.67 8.04
N SER A 90 -10.11 14.88 9.36
CA SER A 90 -10.01 13.79 10.33
C SER A 90 -11.24 12.87 10.30
N LEU A 91 -12.44 13.44 10.18
CA LEU A 91 -13.69 12.69 10.04
C LEU A 91 -13.66 11.82 8.79
N VAL A 92 -13.33 12.41 7.63
CA VAL A 92 -13.32 11.67 6.36
C VAL A 92 -12.27 10.58 6.38
N HIS A 93 -11.03 10.88 6.77
CA HIS A 93 -10.02 9.84 6.96
C HIS A 93 -10.51 8.69 7.87
N GLY A 94 -11.12 9.01 9.01
CA GLY A 94 -11.72 8.01 9.91
C GLY A 94 -12.76 7.13 9.26
N SER A 95 -13.68 7.72 8.49
CA SER A 95 -14.73 7.01 7.77
C SER A 95 -14.19 6.03 6.73
N CYS A 96 -13.03 6.33 6.15
CA CYS A 96 -12.38 5.46 5.16
C CYS A 96 -11.74 4.22 5.80
N TRP A 97 -11.56 4.21 7.12
CA TRP A 97 -10.93 3.14 7.91
C TRP A 97 -11.92 2.30 8.74
N TYR A 98 -13.22 2.63 8.70
CA TYR A 98 -14.27 2.02 9.54
C TYR A 98 -14.44 0.51 9.29
N ASP A 99 -14.39 0.07 8.04
CA ASP A 99 -14.52 -1.34 7.69
C ASP A 99 -13.53 -1.69 6.58
N ARG A 100 -12.43 -2.36 6.96
CA ARG A 100 -11.35 -2.76 6.06
C ARG A 100 -11.84 -3.66 4.92
N GLU A 101 -12.96 -4.35 5.11
CA GLU A 101 -13.47 -5.32 4.13
C GLU A 101 -14.52 -4.71 3.20
N LYS A 102 -15.25 -3.66 3.64
CA LYS A 102 -16.40 -3.17 2.85
C LYS A 102 -16.15 -1.93 2.00
N LYS A 103 -15.19 -1.04 2.29
CA LYS A 103 -14.89 0.18 1.47
C LYS A 103 -16.14 0.96 0.98
N VAL A 104 -17.31 0.79 1.63
CA VAL A 104 -18.60 1.29 1.13
C VAL A 104 -18.62 2.81 1.20
N GLN A 105 -18.14 3.37 2.30
CA GLN A 105 -18.06 4.82 2.50
C GLN A 105 -17.13 5.46 1.46
N MET A 106 -16.05 4.79 1.07
CA MET A 106 -15.17 5.28 0.01
C MET A 106 -15.89 5.37 -1.33
N LYS A 107 -16.70 4.37 -1.70
CA LYS A 107 -17.53 4.43 -2.91
C LYS A 107 -18.64 5.47 -2.83
N ILE A 108 -19.14 5.76 -1.62
CA ILE A 108 -20.12 6.83 -1.39
C ILE A 108 -19.47 8.21 -1.63
N LEU A 109 -18.28 8.45 -1.08
CA LEU A 109 -17.60 9.75 -1.21
C LEU A 109 -17.01 9.96 -2.60
N PHE A 110 -16.50 8.89 -3.19
CA PHE A 110 -15.79 8.92 -4.47
C PHE A 110 -16.40 7.91 -5.44
N PRO A 111 -17.63 8.16 -5.96
CA PRO A 111 -18.33 7.22 -6.82
C PRO A 111 -17.69 7.08 -8.21
N THR A 112 -16.83 8.02 -8.61
CA THR A 112 -16.13 7.98 -9.90
C THR A 112 -14.64 8.28 -9.73
N GLY A 113 -13.83 7.75 -10.66
CA GLY A 113 -12.39 8.03 -10.72
C GLY A 113 -12.07 9.52 -10.86
N LYS A 114 -12.93 10.28 -11.54
CA LYS A 114 -12.77 11.73 -11.70
C LYS A 114 -12.83 12.47 -10.36
N ILE A 115 -13.83 12.15 -9.52
CA ILE A 115 -14.03 12.84 -8.24
C ILE A 115 -12.83 12.61 -7.32
N ILE A 116 -12.31 11.38 -7.22
CA ILE A 116 -11.11 11.13 -6.40
C ILE A 116 -9.87 11.82 -6.98
N CYS A 117 -9.71 11.86 -8.31
CA CYS A 117 -8.58 12.58 -8.92
C CYS A 117 -8.62 14.08 -8.62
N ASP A 118 -9.79 14.71 -8.72
CA ASP A 118 -9.95 16.13 -8.44
C ASP A 118 -9.74 16.42 -6.96
N TYR A 119 -10.26 15.57 -6.07
CA TYR A 119 -10.01 15.65 -4.63
C TYR A 119 -8.53 15.48 -4.28
N VAL A 120 -7.82 14.53 -4.90
CA VAL A 120 -6.37 14.36 -4.71
C VAL A 120 -5.62 15.62 -5.16
N LYS A 121 -5.99 16.25 -6.28
CA LYS A 121 -5.39 17.54 -6.70
C LYS A 121 -5.61 18.64 -5.65
N ASP A 122 -6.81 18.73 -5.08
CA ASP A 122 -7.13 19.70 -4.02
C ASP A 122 -6.26 19.47 -2.78
N LEU A 123 -6.08 18.20 -2.37
CA LEU A 123 -5.18 17.84 -1.28
C LEU A 123 -3.71 18.18 -1.60
N MET A 124 -3.26 17.97 -2.84
CA MET A 124 -1.92 18.33 -3.25
C MET A 124 -1.68 19.85 -3.18
N ARG A 125 -2.67 20.68 -3.53
CA ARG A 125 -2.57 22.14 -3.35
C ARG A 125 -2.41 22.51 -1.87
N ILE A 126 -3.20 21.89 -0.99
CA ILE A 126 -3.09 22.10 0.47
C ILE A 126 -1.69 21.70 0.98
N MET A 127 -1.19 20.53 0.58
CA MET A 127 0.13 20.04 0.99
C MET A 127 1.29 20.88 0.46
N SER A 128 1.12 21.52 -0.70
CA SER A 128 2.17 22.37 -1.29
C SER A 128 2.48 23.63 -0.45
N HIS A 129 1.57 24.00 0.47
CA HIS A 129 1.76 25.17 1.32
C HIS A 129 2.80 24.93 2.42
N LYS A 130 4.02 25.45 2.19
CA LYS A 130 5.21 25.22 3.03
C LYS A 130 5.00 25.39 4.54
N PRO A 131 4.28 26.43 5.02
CA PRO A 131 4.05 26.62 6.45
C PRO A 131 3.38 25.42 7.15
N PHE A 132 2.52 24.65 6.49
CA PHE A 132 1.82 23.54 7.15
C PHE A 132 2.76 22.39 7.49
N TYR A 133 3.55 21.92 6.52
CA TYR A 133 4.43 20.79 6.80
C TYR A 133 5.67 21.17 7.62
N LYS A 134 6.16 22.41 7.52
CA LYS A 134 7.26 22.91 8.37
C LYS A 134 6.88 23.11 9.84
N GLN A 135 5.60 23.33 10.12
CA GLN A 135 5.09 23.51 11.49
C GLN A 135 4.60 22.19 12.12
N THR A 136 4.77 21.06 11.44
CA THR A 136 4.48 19.75 12.02
C THR A 136 5.31 19.52 13.29
N LYS A 137 4.70 18.84 14.25
CA LYS A 137 5.29 18.49 15.54
C LYS A 137 5.43 16.97 15.65
N PRO A 138 6.37 16.47 16.46
CA PRO A 138 6.50 15.03 16.70
C PRO A 138 5.22 14.38 17.25
N ASN A 139 4.48 15.12 18.08
CA ASN A 139 3.21 14.69 18.65
C ASN A 139 2.03 15.38 17.96
N ARG A 140 0.84 14.78 18.07
CA ARG A 140 -0.42 15.30 17.51
C ARG A 140 -0.94 16.49 18.35
N SER A 141 -0.20 17.61 18.36
CA SER A 141 -0.42 18.74 19.28
C SER A 141 -0.89 20.04 18.62
N ASN A 142 -0.89 20.14 17.29
CA ASN A 142 -1.41 21.29 16.54
C ASN A 142 -2.19 20.83 15.31
N ASP A 143 -3.00 21.75 14.77
CA ASP A 143 -3.88 21.45 13.64
C ASP A 143 -3.09 21.11 12.37
N GLU A 144 -1.91 21.72 12.13
CA GLU A 144 -1.05 21.39 11.00
C GLU A 144 -0.61 19.92 11.02
N THR A 145 -0.19 19.40 12.19
CA THR A 145 0.18 17.99 12.31
C THR A 145 -1.01 17.07 12.06
N ILE A 146 -2.18 17.42 12.60
CA ILE A 146 -3.40 16.61 12.44
C ILE A 146 -3.85 16.61 10.98
N LEU A 147 -3.81 17.77 10.31
CA LEU A 147 -4.15 17.92 8.90
C LEU A 147 -3.23 17.07 8.05
N MET A 148 -1.91 17.24 8.18
CA MET A 148 -0.94 16.48 7.39
C MET A 148 -1.06 14.98 7.63
N GLN A 149 -1.23 14.53 8.88
CA GLN A 149 -1.48 13.10 9.16
C GLN A 149 -2.74 12.58 8.46
N SER A 150 -3.82 13.34 8.49
CA SER A 150 -5.09 12.92 7.88
C SER A 150 -5.01 12.87 6.36
N ILE A 151 -4.34 13.86 5.74
CA ILE A 151 -4.13 13.90 4.30
C ILE A 151 -3.25 12.72 3.86
N PHE A 152 -2.10 12.51 4.48
CA PHE A 152 -1.19 11.42 4.11
C PHE A 152 -1.82 10.04 4.31
N ALA A 153 -2.55 9.85 5.41
CA ALA A 153 -3.22 8.58 5.64
C ALA A 153 -4.33 8.33 4.60
N PHE A 154 -5.08 9.36 4.19
CA PHE A 154 -6.03 9.26 3.09
C PHE A 154 -5.33 8.93 1.76
N LEU A 155 -4.29 9.70 1.38
CA LEU A 155 -3.58 9.53 0.12
C LEU A 155 -2.93 8.14 0.02
N PHE A 156 -2.29 7.67 1.09
CA PHE A 156 -1.71 6.34 1.15
C PHE A 156 -2.76 5.25 0.90
N MET A 157 -3.93 5.36 1.55
CA MET A 157 -5.02 4.43 1.29
C MET A 157 -5.56 4.56 -0.15
N ALA A 158 -5.64 5.78 -0.69
CA ALA A 158 -6.13 6.03 -2.03
C ALA A 158 -5.26 5.37 -3.10
N VAL A 159 -3.93 5.50 -3.02
CA VAL A 159 -2.98 4.86 -3.97
C VAL A 159 -2.98 3.32 -3.87
N GLN A 160 -3.39 2.76 -2.74
CA GLN A 160 -3.54 1.31 -2.55
C GLN A 160 -4.89 0.76 -3.03
N THR A 161 -5.89 1.63 -3.20
CA THR A 161 -7.28 1.21 -3.41
C THR A 161 -7.83 1.60 -4.78
N TYR A 162 -7.43 2.75 -5.29
CA TYR A 162 -7.90 3.30 -6.55
C TYR A 162 -6.80 3.23 -7.60
N ASP A 163 -7.22 3.13 -8.85
CA ASP A 163 -6.32 3.28 -9.99
C ASP A 163 -6.01 4.76 -10.25
N ILE A 164 -5.20 5.34 -9.34
CA ILE A 164 -4.76 6.74 -9.38
C ILE A 164 -3.24 6.89 -9.35
N ASN A 165 -2.49 5.80 -9.32
CA ASN A 165 -1.02 5.87 -9.27
C ASN A 165 -0.46 6.55 -10.52
N TRP A 166 -1.13 6.40 -11.67
CA TRP A 166 -0.80 7.09 -12.91
C TRP A 166 -0.86 8.62 -12.76
N LEU A 167 -1.72 9.17 -11.90
CA LEU A 167 -1.84 10.62 -11.67
C LEU A 167 -0.56 11.18 -11.05
N PHE A 168 0.02 10.45 -10.09
CA PHE A 168 1.28 10.83 -9.47
C PHE A 168 2.47 10.59 -10.42
N ARG A 169 2.46 9.47 -11.17
CA ARG A 169 3.53 9.14 -12.12
C ARG A 169 3.60 10.12 -13.30
N SER A 170 2.46 10.64 -13.74
CA SER A 170 2.37 11.62 -14.83
C SER A 170 2.60 13.07 -14.39
N ASN A 171 2.71 13.34 -13.09
CA ASN A 171 2.85 14.69 -12.54
C ASN A 171 4.03 14.77 -11.57
N THR A 172 5.19 15.19 -12.07
CA THR A 172 6.42 15.37 -11.29
C THR A 172 6.21 16.27 -10.08
N THR A 173 5.48 17.37 -10.23
CA THR A 173 5.20 18.31 -9.14
C THR A 173 4.50 17.66 -7.95
N MET A 174 3.56 16.73 -8.20
CA MET A 174 2.89 16.02 -7.09
C MET A 174 3.87 15.16 -6.29
N ARG A 175 4.81 14.52 -6.98
CA ARG A 175 5.86 13.71 -6.34
C ARG A 175 6.82 14.59 -5.55
N ASP A 176 7.25 15.70 -6.13
CA ASP A 176 8.15 16.66 -5.48
C ASP A 176 7.54 17.23 -4.20
N ILE A 177 6.22 17.47 -4.18
CA ILE A 177 5.50 17.88 -2.96
C ILE A 177 5.58 16.78 -1.89
N VAL A 178 5.31 15.52 -2.25
CA VAL A 178 5.39 14.39 -1.29
C VAL A 178 6.79 14.27 -0.72
N VAL A 179 7.83 14.29 -1.57
CA VAL A 179 9.24 14.25 -1.15
C VAL A 179 9.58 15.43 -0.24
N SER A 180 9.26 16.66 -0.65
CA SER A 180 9.53 17.88 0.12
C SER A 180 8.92 17.85 1.52
N VAL A 181 7.72 17.27 1.65
CA VAL A 181 7.05 17.15 2.95
C VAL A 181 7.72 16.08 3.81
N VAL A 182 8.05 14.92 3.23
CA VAL A 182 8.69 13.82 3.95
C VAL A 182 10.07 14.19 4.46
N GLU A 183 10.85 14.96 3.69
CA GLU A 183 12.17 15.44 4.10
C GLU A 183 12.09 16.52 5.20
N ALA A 184 11.01 17.31 5.22
CA ALA A 184 10.86 18.44 6.14
C ALA A 184 10.11 18.09 7.44
N THR A 185 9.33 17.01 7.47
CA THR A 185 8.47 16.67 8.62
C THR A 185 9.27 16.08 9.78
N LEU A 186 8.91 16.46 11.00
CA LEU A 186 9.39 15.84 12.24
C LEU A 186 8.42 14.78 12.77
N ASN A 187 7.34 14.51 12.04
CA ASN A 187 6.29 13.59 12.46
C ASN A 187 6.40 12.24 11.75
N ASP A 188 6.70 11.18 12.50
CA ASP A 188 6.90 9.85 11.93
C ASP A 188 5.69 9.29 11.19
N LYS A 189 4.46 9.65 11.58
CA LYS A 189 3.25 9.16 10.89
C LYS A 189 3.09 9.81 9.52
N VAL A 190 3.46 11.09 9.41
CA VAL A 190 3.50 11.81 8.13
C VAL A 190 4.60 11.21 7.25
N ALA A 191 5.81 11.02 7.80
CA ALA A 191 6.91 10.39 7.07
C ALA A 191 6.56 8.97 6.61
N LEU A 192 5.97 8.15 7.48
CA LEU A 192 5.52 6.79 7.17
C LEU A 192 4.48 6.78 6.04
N GLY A 193 3.47 7.65 6.13
CA GLY A 193 2.46 7.77 5.07
C GLY A 193 3.08 8.23 3.75
N GLY A 194 4.00 9.18 3.79
CA GLY A 194 4.67 9.68 2.58
C GLY A 194 5.60 8.66 1.95
N TYR A 195 6.42 7.97 2.73
CA TYR A 195 7.23 6.87 2.22
C TYR A 195 6.38 5.73 1.66
N GLY A 196 5.25 5.41 2.31
CA GLY A 196 4.28 4.44 1.78
C GLY A 196 3.72 4.86 0.41
N ILE A 197 3.38 6.14 0.23
CA ILE A 197 2.94 6.67 -1.06
C ILE A 197 4.06 6.58 -2.10
N LEU A 198 5.27 7.04 -1.76
CA LEU A 198 6.44 7.00 -2.65
C LEU A 198 6.74 5.57 -3.11
N GLY A 199 6.65 4.58 -2.21
CA GLY A 199 6.77 3.16 -2.52
C GLY A 199 5.77 2.61 -3.53
N GLU A 200 4.56 3.18 -3.59
CA GLU A 200 3.52 2.76 -4.53
C GLU A 200 3.68 3.43 -5.90
N ILE A 201 4.18 4.66 -5.93
CA ILE A 201 4.17 5.50 -7.14
C ILE A 201 5.51 5.54 -7.88
N LEU A 202 6.65 5.42 -7.18
CA LEU A 202 7.97 5.54 -7.80
C LEU A 202 8.41 4.23 -8.46
N THR A 203 9.16 4.38 -9.56
CA THR A 203 9.91 3.31 -10.21
C THR A 203 11.28 3.12 -9.56
N ASP A 204 11.95 1.99 -9.82
CA ASP A 204 13.29 1.72 -9.27
C ASP A 204 14.33 2.79 -9.69
N ASP A 205 14.26 3.29 -10.92
CA ASP A 205 15.15 4.35 -11.40
C ASP A 205 14.92 5.67 -10.63
N GLU A 206 13.66 6.01 -10.38
CA GLU A 206 13.32 7.22 -9.61
C GLU A 206 13.72 7.10 -8.13
N PHE A 207 13.64 5.89 -7.56
CA PHE A 207 14.18 5.63 -6.23
C PHE A 207 15.69 5.89 -6.13
N LYS A 208 16.43 5.48 -7.16
CA LYS A 208 17.89 5.72 -7.26
C LYS A 208 18.19 7.21 -7.43
N ASP A 209 17.47 7.90 -8.32
CA ASP A 209 17.68 9.33 -8.58
C ASP A 209 17.41 10.19 -7.34
N LEU A 210 16.34 9.88 -6.60
CA LEU A 210 15.97 10.60 -5.38
C LEU A 210 16.84 10.23 -4.17
N LYS A 211 17.59 9.12 -4.22
CA LYS A 211 18.45 8.63 -3.12
C LYS A 211 17.73 8.48 -1.78
N ILE A 212 16.45 8.13 -1.83
CA ILE A 212 15.59 8.01 -0.63
C ILE A 212 15.53 6.58 -0.07
N ALA A 213 15.96 5.57 -0.84
CA ALA A 213 15.84 4.16 -0.47
C ALA A 213 16.53 3.85 0.88
N ASP A 214 17.76 4.32 1.07
CA ASP A 214 18.51 4.10 2.33
C ASP A 214 17.80 4.69 3.55
N ASN A 215 17.30 5.93 3.40
CA ASN A 215 16.59 6.61 4.47
C ASN A 215 15.27 5.90 4.79
N MET A 216 14.55 5.48 3.76
CA MET A 216 13.29 4.74 3.89
C MET A 216 13.51 3.37 4.56
N SER A 217 14.45 2.56 4.07
CA SER A 217 14.76 1.25 4.64
C SER A 217 15.21 1.36 6.09
N ARG A 218 16.11 2.30 6.41
CA ARG A 218 16.56 2.54 7.79
C ARG A 218 15.40 2.98 8.69
N PHE A 219 14.55 3.89 8.21
CA PHE A 219 13.40 4.39 8.95
C PHE A 219 12.42 3.26 9.29
N PHE A 220 12.03 2.43 8.32
CA PHE A 220 11.11 1.31 8.54
C PHE A 220 11.69 0.23 9.45
N VAL A 221 12.95 -0.18 9.23
CA VAL A 221 13.60 -1.23 10.03
C VAL A 221 13.76 -0.78 11.47
N ASN A 222 14.17 0.47 11.73
CA ASN A 222 14.31 0.99 13.09
C ASN A 222 12.95 1.04 13.82
N MET A 223 11.90 1.51 13.15
CA MET A 223 10.55 1.52 13.75
C MET A 223 10.04 0.11 14.06
N LEU A 224 10.35 -0.87 13.20
CA LEU A 224 10.01 -2.26 13.41
C LEU A 224 10.78 -2.86 14.59
N GLU A 225 12.07 -2.60 14.70
CA GLU A 225 12.92 -3.02 15.81
C GLU A 225 12.42 -2.44 17.14
N ASP A 226 12.14 -1.13 17.16
CA ASP A 226 11.58 -0.44 18.33
C ASP A 226 10.20 -1.01 18.73
N ALA A 227 9.34 -1.33 17.75
CA ALA A 227 8.05 -1.95 18.02
C ALA A 227 8.22 -3.36 18.58
N TRP A 228 9.12 -4.17 18.00
CA TRP A 228 9.36 -5.57 18.36
C TRP A 228 9.85 -5.73 19.79
N ASN A 229 10.74 -4.83 20.22
CA ASN A 229 11.34 -4.82 21.54
C ASN A 229 10.38 -4.34 22.64
N GLN A 230 9.24 -3.74 22.28
CA GLN A 230 8.21 -3.35 23.26
C GLN A 230 7.26 -4.51 23.57
N PRO A 231 6.88 -4.71 24.84
CA PRO A 231 5.88 -5.72 25.22
C PRO A 231 4.54 -5.56 24.50
N THR A 232 4.18 -4.32 24.14
CA THR A 232 2.92 -4.03 23.45
C THR A 232 2.98 -4.24 21.93
N LYS A 233 4.16 -4.58 21.38
CA LYS A 233 4.42 -4.72 19.94
C LYS A 233 3.93 -3.51 19.12
N LYS A 234 4.19 -2.29 19.63
CA LYS A 234 3.73 -1.03 19.06
C LYS A 234 4.85 0.01 19.00
N TYR A 235 4.83 0.83 17.96
CA TYR A 235 5.64 2.05 17.83
C TYR A 235 4.72 3.28 17.90
N LYS A 236 4.83 4.14 18.93
CA LYS A 236 4.00 5.36 19.07
C LYS A 236 2.50 5.11 18.78
N HIS A 237 1.97 4.04 19.38
CA HIS A 237 0.60 3.50 19.21
C HIS A 237 0.27 2.81 17.88
N LEU A 238 1.19 2.78 16.91
CA LEU A 238 1.04 1.98 15.69
C LEU A 238 1.39 0.51 15.98
N PRO A 239 0.49 -0.44 15.72
CA PRO A 239 0.80 -1.86 15.90
C PRO A 239 1.81 -2.32 14.86
N ILE A 240 2.66 -3.26 15.25
CA ILE A 240 3.71 -3.82 14.38
C ILE A 240 3.15 -4.37 13.05
N THR A 241 1.93 -4.92 13.07
CA THR A 241 1.22 -5.39 11.87
C THR A 241 1.00 -4.32 10.82
N SER A 242 0.85 -3.05 11.22
CA SER A 242 0.73 -1.93 10.28
C SER A 242 2.07 -1.57 9.66
N LEU A 243 3.16 -1.64 10.44
CA LEU A 243 4.52 -1.42 9.94
C LEU A 243 4.94 -2.53 8.97
N LEU A 244 4.67 -3.79 9.32
CA LEU A 244 4.93 -4.96 8.46
C LEU A 244 4.19 -4.86 7.12
N ARG A 245 2.94 -4.37 7.11
CA ARG A 245 2.19 -4.15 5.86
C ARG A 245 2.82 -3.07 5.00
N GLY A 246 3.33 -2.00 5.60
CA GLY A 246 4.10 -0.98 4.88
C GLY A 246 5.37 -1.58 4.28
N LEU A 247 6.13 -2.34 5.07
CA LEU A 247 7.34 -3.01 4.60
C LEU A 247 7.07 -4.02 3.49
N GLN A 248 5.98 -4.79 3.56
CA GLN A 248 5.55 -5.72 2.51
C GLN A 248 5.30 -5.04 1.16
N THR A 249 4.85 -3.78 1.19
CA THR A 249 4.67 -2.99 -0.03
C THR A 249 6.02 -2.58 -0.60
N LEU A 250 6.92 -2.11 0.27
CA LEU A 250 8.24 -1.60 -0.10
C LEU A 250 9.22 -2.71 -0.49
N SER A 251 9.12 -3.89 0.09
CA SER A 251 10.03 -5.02 -0.17
C SER A 251 9.99 -5.52 -1.61
N LYS A 252 9.04 -5.07 -2.40
CA LYS A 252 8.89 -5.37 -3.83
C LYS A 252 9.71 -4.45 -4.75
N ASN A 253 10.30 -3.38 -4.19
CA ASN A 253 11.14 -2.44 -4.90
C ASN A 253 12.62 -2.83 -4.74
N ASP A 254 13.36 -2.96 -5.85
CA ASP A 254 14.69 -3.54 -5.85
C ASP A 254 15.70 -2.66 -5.10
N SER A 255 15.58 -1.32 -5.23
CA SER A 255 16.43 -0.38 -4.48
C SER A 255 16.18 -0.46 -2.97
N ILE A 256 14.94 -0.69 -2.53
CA ILE A 256 14.66 -0.95 -1.11
C ILE A 256 15.31 -2.26 -0.66
N GLN A 257 15.30 -3.32 -1.49
CA GLN A 257 15.95 -4.59 -1.13
C GLN A 257 17.46 -4.40 -0.95
N GLU A 258 18.12 -3.69 -1.86
CA GLU A 258 19.55 -3.35 -1.79
C GLU A 258 19.87 -2.57 -0.51
N SER A 259 19.15 -1.47 -0.27
CA SER A 259 19.30 -0.68 0.96
C SER A 259 19.04 -1.50 2.23
N THR A 260 18.06 -2.41 2.23
CA THR A 260 17.77 -3.28 3.37
C THR A 260 18.86 -4.34 3.57
N ALA A 261 19.48 -4.86 2.50
CA ALA A 261 20.58 -5.80 2.58
C ALA A 261 21.77 -5.19 3.36
N HIS A 262 22.09 -3.93 3.09
CA HIS A 262 23.18 -3.20 3.78
C HIS A 262 22.94 -3.01 5.29
N LEU A 263 21.68 -3.03 5.74
CA LEU A 263 21.37 -2.91 7.17
C LEU A 263 21.72 -4.19 7.94
N ASN A 264 21.84 -5.35 7.27
CA ASN A 264 22.17 -6.65 7.87
C ASN A 264 21.27 -7.02 9.07
N LYS A 265 19.96 -6.76 8.94
CA LYS A 265 18.94 -6.96 9.99
C LYS A 265 17.95 -8.08 9.67
N MET A 266 18.29 -9.01 8.78
CA MET A 266 17.38 -10.10 8.40
C MET A 266 16.99 -11.01 9.57
N ASN A 267 17.87 -11.17 10.58
CA ASN A 267 17.56 -11.91 11.80
C ASN A 267 16.33 -11.35 12.54
N LEU A 268 16.14 -10.03 12.55
CA LEU A 268 14.95 -9.41 13.15
C LEU A 268 13.67 -9.90 12.48
N LEU A 269 13.65 -9.98 11.15
CA LEU A 269 12.49 -10.48 10.40
C LEU A 269 12.29 -11.99 10.59
N ILE A 270 13.38 -12.75 10.67
CA ILE A 270 13.34 -14.19 10.94
C ILE A 270 12.67 -14.48 12.29
N GLU A 271 13.03 -13.75 13.35
CA GLU A 271 12.41 -13.87 14.68
C GLU A 271 10.92 -13.54 14.65
N MET A 272 10.53 -12.50 13.90
CA MET A 272 9.12 -12.10 13.79
C MET A 272 8.23 -13.14 13.10
N CYS A 273 8.79 -14.07 12.31
CA CYS A 273 8.00 -15.07 11.58
C CYS A 273 7.14 -15.96 12.49
N ASP A 274 7.58 -16.21 13.72
CA ASP A 274 6.85 -17.03 14.69
C ASP A 274 5.56 -16.38 15.18
N GLU A 275 5.58 -15.06 15.38
CA GLU A 275 4.39 -14.31 15.81
C GLU A 275 3.56 -13.78 14.62
N TYR A 276 4.21 -13.55 13.47
CA TYR A 276 3.61 -12.87 12.31
C TYR A 276 3.91 -13.62 11.01
N PRO A 277 3.06 -14.59 10.61
CA PRO A 277 3.26 -15.36 9.37
C PRO A 277 3.35 -14.51 8.09
N MET A 278 2.78 -13.29 8.08
CA MET A 278 2.92 -12.37 6.93
C MET A 278 4.37 -11.98 6.63
N VAL A 279 5.28 -12.14 7.58
CA VAL A 279 6.70 -11.83 7.41
C VAL A 279 7.36 -12.78 6.41
N TYR A 280 6.84 -14.00 6.23
CA TYR A 280 7.32 -14.90 5.18
C TYR A 280 7.15 -14.29 3.78
N ASP A 281 6.05 -13.58 3.51
CA ASP A 281 5.86 -12.90 2.21
C ASP A 281 6.85 -11.74 2.02
N ILE A 282 7.21 -11.05 3.10
CA ILE A 282 8.23 -9.99 3.10
C ILE A 282 9.61 -10.59 2.81
N ILE A 283 9.98 -11.65 3.52
CA ILE A 283 11.25 -12.37 3.32
C ILE A 283 11.31 -12.94 1.90
N TRP A 284 10.20 -13.47 1.38
CA TRP A 284 10.16 -13.96 0.01
C TRP A 284 10.40 -12.84 -0.99
N ALA A 285 9.72 -11.70 -0.85
CA ALA A 285 9.97 -10.53 -1.69
C ALA A 285 11.43 -10.08 -1.62
N PHE A 286 12.04 -10.07 -0.43
CA PHE A 286 13.45 -9.71 -0.25
C PHE A 286 14.44 -10.76 -0.79
N SER A 287 14.06 -12.03 -0.82
CA SER A 287 14.94 -13.12 -1.31
C SER A 287 15.23 -13.06 -2.82
N PHE A 288 14.65 -12.12 -3.56
CA PHE A 288 15.06 -11.81 -4.93
C PHE A 288 16.41 -11.06 -5.00
N ASN A 289 16.85 -10.45 -3.90
CA ASN A 289 18.17 -9.83 -3.79
C ASN A 289 19.24 -10.84 -3.34
N GLN A 290 20.37 -10.89 -4.04
CA GLN A 290 21.43 -11.87 -3.81
C GLN A 290 22.13 -11.74 -2.45
N ASP A 291 22.37 -10.52 -1.96
CA ASP A 291 23.01 -10.29 -0.66
C ASP A 291 22.10 -10.75 0.48
N ILE A 292 20.79 -10.50 0.36
CA ILE A 292 19.79 -11.02 1.30
C ILE A 292 19.75 -12.55 1.25
N GLN A 293 19.79 -13.17 0.07
CA GLN A 293 19.85 -14.63 -0.02
C GLN A 293 21.08 -15.19 0.74
N GLN A 294 22.24 -14.56 0.61
CA GLN A 294 23.45 -14.96 1.35
C GLN A 294 23.21 -14.85 2.86
N GLN A 295 22.70 -13.72 3.34
CA GLN A 295 22.37 -13.52 4.76
C GLN A 295 21.41 -14.59 5.29
N LEU A 296 20.37 -14.95 4.52
CA LEU A 296 19.41 -16.00 4.88
C LEU A 296 20.05 -17.39 4.89
N ARG A 297 20.92 -17.71 3.92
CA ARG A 297 21.64 -19.01 3.84
C ARG A 297 22.61 -19.20 5.01
N TYR A 298 23.22 -18.13 5.52
CA TYR A 298 24.09 -18.21 6.71
C TYR A 298 23.32 -18.58 7.99
N ASN A 299 22.00 -18.37 8.03
CA ASN A 299 21.16 -18.74 9.16
C ASN A 299 20.66 -20.19 9.01
N LEU A 300 21.50 -21.16 9.39
CA LEU A 300 21.21 -22.60 9.25
C LEU A 300 19.95 -23.05 10.01
N SER A 301 19.64 -22.42 11.15
CA SER A 301 18.42 -22.75 11.91
C SER A 301 17.17 -22.30 11.15
N PHE A 302 17.21 -21.13 10.51
CA PHE A 302 16.11 -20.67 9.65
C PHE A 302 15.90 -21.58 8.43
N ILE A 303 16.96 -22.01 7.75
CA ILE A 303 16.86 -22.94 6.61
C ILE A 303 16.26 -24.29 7.03
N SER A 304 16.70 -24.82 8.17
CA SER A 304 16.17 -26.06 8.73
C SER A 304 14.68 -25.93 9.07
N LYS A 305 14.29 -24.79 9.66
CA LYS A 305 12.90 -24.46 9.97
C LYS A 305 12.03 -24.36 8.71
N LEU A 306 12.49 -23.66 7.67
CA LEU A 306 11.77 -23.59 6.38
C LEU A 306 11.58 -24.98 5.77
N SER A 307 12.62 -25.81 5.80
CA SER A 307 12.59 -27.17 5.26
C SER A 307 11.58 -28.06 5.99
N GLN A 308 11.51 -27.95 7.32
CA GLN A 308 10.51 -28.65 8.13
C GLN A 308 9.10 -28.15 7.83
N LEU A 309 8.89 -26.83 7.89
CA LEU A 309 7.58 -26.22 7.65
C LEU A 309 7.06 -26.50 6.24
N SER A 310 7.92 -26.60 5.22
CA SER A 310 7.49 -26.95 3.86
C SER A 310 6.80 -28.33 3.78
N LYS A 311 7.11 -29.25 4.70
CA LYS A 311 6.56 -30.60 4.74
C LYS A 311 5.36 -30.74 5.68
N GLU A 312 5.33 -29.96 6.76
CA GLU A 312 4.39 -30.11 7.88
C GLU A 312 3.31 -29.02 7.92
N CYS A 313 3.41 -27.96 7.12
CA CYS A 313 2.49 -26.83 7.18
C CYS A 313 1.15 -27.13 6.50
N ASP A 314 0.07 -27.18 7.28
CA ASP A 314 -1.30 -27.32 6.79
C ASP A 314 -1.83 -26.05 6.09
N ASN A 315 -1.24 -24.89 6.36
CA ASN A 315 -1.67 -23.63 5.77
C ASN A 315 -1.10 -23.49 4.34
N GLU A 316 -1.96 -23.68 3.35
CA GLU A 316 -1.61 -23.63 1.93
C GLU A 316 -0.91 -22.30 1.51
N GLN A 317 -1.39 -21.15 2.00
CA GLN A 317 -0.79 -19.85 1.64
C GLN A 317 0.62 -19.69 2.23
N MET A 318 0.79 -20.08 3.49
CA MET A 318 2.09 -20.03 4.15
C MET A 318 3.06 -21.03 3.53
N SER A 319 2.60 -22.25 3.22
CA SER A 319 3.38 -23.26 2.52
C SER A 319 3.91 -22.72 1.19
N LYS A 320 3.06 -22.08 0.37
CA LYS A 320 3.49 -21.44 -0.90
C LYS A 320 4.57 -20.38 -0.70
N MET A 321 4.45 -19.52 0.31
CA MET A 321 5.47 -18.51 0.62
C MET A 321 6.80 -19.17 1.00
N ILE A 322 6.76 -20.20 1.84
CA ILE A 322 7.95 -20.95 2.28
C ILE A 322 8.63 -21.63 1.10
N TYR A 323 7.85 -22.28 0.22
CA TYR A 323 8.39 -22.86 -1.01
C TYR A 323 9.02 -21.83 -1.93
N GLY A 324 8.42 -20.63 -2.06
CA GLY A 324 9.01 -19.53 -2.82
C GLY A 324 10.33 -19.02 -2.25
N ILE A 325 10.44 -18.93 -0.92
CA ILE A 325 11.71 -18.60 -0.26
C ILE A 325 12.75 -19.69 -0.53
N LEU A 326 12.41 -20.96 -0.28
CA LEU A 326 13.32 -22.08 -0.51
C LEU A 326 13.78 -22.16 -1.97
N TRP A 327 12.87 -21.89 -2.92
CA TRP A 327 13.18 -21.78 -4.34
C TRP A 327 14.25 -20.72 -4.57
N ASN A 328 14.03 -19.48 -4.14
CA ASN A 328 15.01 -18.41 -4.34
C ASN A 328 16.36 -18.67 -3.63
N LEU A 329 16.36 -19.45 -2.55
CA LEU A 329 17.58 -19.82 -1.81
C LEU A 329 18.31 -21.03 -2.39
N GLU A 330 17.66 -21.83 -3.24
CA GLU A 330 18.29 -22.96 -3.92
C GLU A 330 19.31 -22.44 -4.95
N THR A 331 20.52 -23.00 -4.96
CA THR A 331 21.59 -22.53 -5.86
C THR A 331 21.58 -23.22 -7.22
N ASN A 332 21.00 -24.42 -7.31
CA ASN A 332 20.95 -25.23 -8.54
C ASN A 332 19.57 -25.88 -8.71
N HIS A 333 18.74 -25.32 -9.58
CA HIS A 333 17.43 -25.90 -9.92
C HIS A 333 17.51 -27.08 -10.90
N GLU A 334 18.66 -27.32 -11.53
CA GLU A 334 18.84 -28.35 -12.57
C GLU A 334 18.69 -29.80 -12.06
N ASN A 335 18.89 -30.04 -10.77
CA ASN A 335 18.82 -31.37 -10.17
C ASN A 335 17.39 -31.81 -9.79
N ARG A 336 16.37 -30.98 -10.04
CA ARG A 336 14.97 -31.35 -9.75
C ARG A 336 14.47 -32.43 -10.72
N PRO A 337 13.63 -33.37 -10.26
CA PRO A 337 13.16 -34.48 -11.08
C PRO A 337 12.39 -34.08 -12.35
N THR A 338 11.87 -32.85 -12.42
CA THR A 338 11.23 -32.28 -13.64
C THR A 338 12.21 -32.05 -14.78
N SER A 339 13.50 -31.82 -14.50
CA SER A 339 14.53 -31.54 -15.51
C SER A 339 14.84 -32.73 -16.42
N LYS A 340 14.44 -33.95 -16.03
CA LYS A 340 14.63 -35.17 -16.83
C LYS A 340 13.67 -35.28 -18.03
N ILE A 341 12.66 -34.40 -18.13
CA ILE A 341 11.73 -34.31 -19.27
C ILE A 341 12.01 -33.02 -20.07
N LYS A 342 13.30 -32.70 -20.30
CA LYS A 342 13.69 -31.50 -21.05
C LYS A 342 13.44 -31.60 -22.56
N ASP A 343 13.34 -32.81 -23.11
CA ASP A 343 13.40 -33.01 -24.57
C ASP A 343 12.06 -32.93 -25.31
N GLU A 344 10.91 -32.95 -24.61
CA GLU A 344 9.59 -32.81 -25.25
C GLU A 344 8.90 -31.51 -24.83
N LYS A 345 8.95 -30.51 -25.71
CA LYS A 345 8.15 -29.29 -25.60
C LYS A 345 6.67 -29.62 -25.89
N LYS A 346 5.89 -29.77 -24.82
CA LYS A 346 4.46 -30.08 -24.89
C LYS A 346 3.60 -28.89 -25.34
N PHE A 347 4.08 -27.68 -25.09
CA PHE A 347 3.36 -26.43 -25.36
C PHE A 347 4.15 -25.56 -26.32
N ASP A 348 3.42 -24.81 -27.14
CA ASP A 348 4.01 -23.80 -28.03
C ASP A 348 4.23 -22.50 -27.25
N ILE A 349 3.28 -22.14 -26.38
CA ILE A 349 3.27 -20.86 -25.65
C ILE A 349 2.92 -21.10 -24.18
N MET A 350 3.67 -20.48 -23.27
CA MET A 350 3.25 -20.23 -21.89
C MET A 350 2.74 -18.79 -21.77
N ILE A 351 1.59 -18.58 -21.15
CA ILE A 351 1.11 -17.23 -20.79
C ILE A 351 1.30 -17.02 -19.29
N SER A 352 2.23 -16.13 -18.93
CA SER A 352 2.46 -15.70 -17.56
C SER A 352 1.73 -14.38 -17.32
N TYR A 353 0.87 -14.33 -16.29
CA TYR A 353 0.06 -13.16 -15.99
C TYR A 353 -0.27 -13.08 -14.48
N SER A 354 -0.83 -11.95 -14.05
CA SER A 354 -1.35 -11.81 -12.69
C SER A 354 -2.83 -12.19 -12.66
N HIS A 355 -3.27 -12.94 -11.65
CA HIS A 355 -4.68 -13.32 -11.50
C HIS A 355 -5.67 -12.13 -11.50
N LYS A 356 -5.22 -10.89 -11.26
CA LYS A 356 -6.04 -9.68 -11.36
C LYS A 356 -6.45 -9.34 -12.80
N GLU A 357 -5.69 -9.81 -13.79
CA GLU A 357 -5.88 -9.59 -15.23
C GLU A 357 -6.37 -10.85 -15.95
N LYS A 358 -6.95 -11.80 -15.19
CA LYS A 358 -7.42 -13.09 -15.71
C LYS A 358 -8.35 -12.96 -16.91
N ASP A 359 -9.30 -12.03 -16.87
CA ASP A 359 -10.30 -11.90 -17.94
C ASP A 359 -9.67 -11.48 -19.27
N LEU A 360 -8.68 -10.58 -19.23
CA LEU A 360 -7.93 -10.17 -20.42
C LEU A 360 -7.05 -11.31 -20.94
N CYS A 361 -6.32 -11.98 -20.05
CA CYS A 361 -5.41 -13.06 -20.45
C CYS A 361 -6.17 -14.29 -20.97
N LYS A 362 -7.40 -14.50 -20.49
CA LYS A 362 -8.30 -15.51 -21.04
C LYS A 362 -8.70 -15.22 -22.48
N GLN A 363 -8.92 -13.96 -22.86
CA GLN A 363 -9.19 -13.59 -24.25
C GLN A 363 -7.98 -13.88 -25.15
N ILE A 364 -6.77 -13.55 -24.67
CA ILE A 364 -5.52 -13.86 -25.39
C ILE A 364 -5.38 -15.38 -25.57
N TYR A 365 -5.61 -16.16 -24.52
CA TYR A 365 -5.61 -17.62 -24.56
C TYR A 365 -6.61 -18.18 -25.58
N GLU A 366 -7.85 -17.68 -25.60
CA GLU A 366 -8.88 -18.15 -26.51
C GLU A 366 -8.52 -17.88 -27.98
N GLU A 367 -8.01 -16.70 -28.30
CA GLU A 367 -7.61 -16.34 -29.67
C GLU A 367 -6.40 -17.14 -30.15
N LEU A 368 -5.38 -17.32 -29.31
CA LEU A 368 -4.22 -18.15 -29.63
C LEU A 368 -4.60 -19.64 -29.77
N SER A 369 -5.53 -20.13 -28.95
CA SER A 369 -6.03 -21.50 -29.05
C SER A 369 -6.80 -21.73 -30.36
N LYS A 370 -7.64 -20.75 -30.77
CA LYS A 370 -8.34 -20.79 -32.07
C LYS A 370 -7.38 -20.77 -33.25
N ALA A 371 -6.22 -20.12 -33.10
CA ALA A 371 -5.17 -20.11 -34.10
C ALA A 371 -4.36 -21.44 -34.17
N GLY A 372 -4.64 -22.39 -33.27
CA GLY A 372 -4.05 -23.74 -33.28
C GLY A 372 -2.80 -23.91 -32.41
N TYR A 373 -2.47 -22.95 -31.55
CA TYR A 373 -1.35 -23.07 -30.62
C TYR A 373 -1.72 -23.90 -29.37
N ARG A 374 -0.80 -24.74 -28.90
CA ARG A 374 -0.91 -25.44 -27.61
C ARG A 374 -0.38 -24.51 -26.53
N ILE A 375 -1.24 -24.14 -25.58
CA ILE A 375 -0.93 -23.10 -24.59
C ILE A 375 -0.92 -23.68 -23.19
N TRP A 376 0.12 -23.34 -22.42
CA TRP A 376 0.14 -23.51 -20.98
C TRP A 376 -0.38 -22.24 -20.30
N ILE A 377 -1.37 -22.38 -19.42
CA ILE A 377 -1.89 -21.30 -18.58
C ILE A 377 -2.36 -21.85 -17.22
N ASP A 378 -2.17 -21.06 -16.18
CA ASP A 378 -2.33 -21.49 -14.78
C ASP A 378 -3.69 -22.10 -14.43
N PHE A 379 -4.80 -21.51 -14.89
CA PHE A 379 -6.16 -21.91 -14.52
C PHE A 379 -6.59 -23.24 -15.14
N ASP A 380 -5.83 -23.73 -16.11
CA ASP A 380 -6.07 -25.00 -16.79
C ASP A 380 -5.06 -26.08 -16.33
N GLN A 381 -3.83 -25.67 -15.96
CA GLN A 381 -2.71 -26.59 -15.80
C GLN A 381 -2.04 -26.60 -14.41
N MET A 382 -2.38 -25.70 -13.47
CA MET A 382 -1.77 -25.70 -12.13
C MET A 382 -2.30 -26.85 -11.24
N HIS A 383 -1.47 -27.90 -11.10
CA HIS A 383 -1.66 -28.99 -10.15
C HIS A 383 -0.39 -29.19 -9.30
N GLY A 384 -0.55 -29.43 -7.99
CA GLY A 384 0.59 -29.66 -7.09
C GLY A 384 1.26 -28.38 -6.59
N ASN A 385 2.59 -28.43 -6.41
CA ASN A 385 3.37 -27.28 -5.94
C ASN A 385 3.43 -26.19 -7.01
N VAL A 386 3.05 -24.95 -6.65
CA VAL A 386 2.98 -23.82 -7.59
C VAL A 386 4.30 -23.54 -8.28
N MET A 387 5.43 -23.63 -7.56
CA MET A 387 6.76 -23.34 -8.14
C MET A 387 7.18 -24.43 -9.12
N ASP A 388 6.93 -25.70 -8.81
CA ASP A 388 7.25 -26.80 -9.72
C ASP A 388 6.37 -26.79 -10.97
N ALA A 389 5.07 -26.51 -10.83
CA ALA A 389 4.16 -26.39 -11.96
C ALA A 389 4.53 -25.21 -12.89
N MET A 390 4.90 -24.06 -12.30
CA MET A 390 5.44 -22.90 -13.01
C MET A 390 6.71 -23.25 -13.77
N ALA A 391 7.68 -23.89 -13.10
CA ALA A 391 8.94 -24.31 -13.73
C ALA A 391 8.70 -25.28 -14.89
N GLN A 392 7.80 -26.25 -14.69
CA GLN A 392 7.38 -27.16 -15.76
C GLN A 392 6.75 -26.42 -16.95
N GLY A 393 5.89 -25.42 -16.70
CA GLY A 393 5.29 -24.60 -17.75
C GLY A 393 6.35 -23.89 -18.61
N ILE A 394 7.38 -23.34 -17.96
CA ILE A 394 8.53 -22.68 -18.59
C ILE A 394 9.36 -23.68 -19.39
N GLU A 395 9.74 -24.80 -18.77
CA GLU A 395 10.59 -25.83 -19.38
C GLU A 395 9.90 -26.54 -20.55
N GLN A 396 8.57 -26.71 -20.52
CA GLN A 396 7.80 -27.44 -21.55
C GLN A 396 7.21 -26.54 -22.65
N SER A 397 7.48 -25.24 -22.62
CA SER A 397 7.02 -24.28 -23.63
C SER A 397 8.15 -23.79 -24.52
N HIS A 398 7.84 -23.44 -25.78
CA HIS A 398 8.81 -22.82 -26.69
C HIS A 398 8.92 -21.32 -26.49
N ILE A 399 7.79 -20.65 -26.29
CA ILE A 399 7.68 -19.20 -26.12
C ILE A 399 7.00 -18.89 -24.79
N ILE A 400 7.41 -17.83 -24.13
CA ILE A 400 6.76 -17.31 -22.93
C ILE A 400 6.26 -15.90 -23.23
N ILE A 401 4.96 -15.70 -23.10
CA ILE A 401 4.31 -14.38 -23.19
C ILE A 401 4.08 -13.88 -21.77
N VAL A 402 4.75 -12.78 -21.41
CA VAL A 402 4.56 -12.10 -20.13
C VAL A 402 3.56 -10.96 -20.30
N CYS A 403 2.37 -11.10 -19.69
CA CYS A 403 1.35 -10.07 -19.66
C CYS A 403 1.64 -9.08 -18.51
N MET A 404 2.54 -8.13 -18.77
CA MET A 404 3.03 -7.20 -17.75
C MET A 404 1.95 -6.20 -17.30
N SER A 405 1.76 -6.11 -15.99
CA SER A 405 0.90 -5.12 -15.33
C SER A 405 1.50 -4.70 -13.99
N GLU A 406 0.94 -3.67 -13.33
CA GLU A 406 1.37 -3.29 -11.99
C GLU A 406 1.15 -4.41 -10.96
N HIS A 407 0.07 -5.19 -11.12
CA HIS A 407 -0.21 -6.35 -10.26
C HIS A 407 0.75 -7.50 -10.53
N TYR A 408 1.13 -7.73 -11.80
CA TYR A 408 2.18 -8.67 -12.17
C TYR A 408 3.51 -8.31 -11.49
N ARG A 409 3.96 -7.07 -11.66
CA ARG A 409 5.22 -6.57 -11.06
C ARG A 409 5.25 -6.74 -9.53
N LYS A 410 4.10 -6.57 -8.86
CA LYS A 410 3.97 -6.68 -7.40
C LYS A 410 3.76 -8.11 -6.88
N SER A 411 3.59 -9.11 -7.74
CA SER A 411 3.33 -10.48 -7.33
C SER A 411 4.65 -11.24 -7.20
N ASN A 412 4.93 -11.78 -6.00
CA ASN A 412 6.12 -12.61 -5.78
C ASN A 412 6.11 -13.87 -6.67
N TYR A 413 4.94 -14.43 -6.97
CA TYR A 413 4.80 -15.55 -7.91
C TYR A 413 5.21 -15.13 -9.32
N CYS A 414 4.61 -14.07 -9.85
CA CYS A 414 4.90 -13.56 -11.19
C CYS A 414 6.40 -13.18 -11.34
N ARG A 415 6.99 -12.57 -10.31
CA ARG A 415 8.43 -12.29 -10.26
C ARG A 415 9.26 -13.57 -10.28
N ALA A 416 8.86 -14.61 -9.55
CA ALA A 416 9.54 -15.90 -9.57
C ALA A 416 9.47 -16.56 -10.96
N GLU A 417 8.31 -16.53 -11.64
CA GLU A 417 8.18 -17.09 -12.99
C GLU A 417 9.07 -16.35 -13.98
N ALA A 418 9.01 -15.00 -13.98
CA ALA A 418 9.81 -14.18 -14.88
C ALA A 418 11.32 -14.35 -14.62
N HIS A 419 11.74 -14.42 -13.35
CA HIS A 419 13.14 -14.62 -12.99
C HIS A 419 13.64 -16.00 -13.43
N TYR A 420 12.86 -17.05 -13.20
CA TYR A 420 13.22 -18.39 -13.63
C TYR A 420 13.25 -18.53 -15.15
N ALA A 421 12.25 -17.96 -15.85
CA ALA A 421 12.22 -17.92 -17.32
C ALA A 421 13.48 -17.26 -17.89
N PHE A 422 13.94 -16.15 -17.28
CA PHE A 422 15.17 -15.48 -17.69
C PHE A 422 16.43 -16.33 -17.44
N GLN A 423 16.47 -17.13 -16.38
CA GLN A 423 17.59 -18.04 -16.10
C GLN A 423 17.66 -19.25 -17.05
N GLN A 424 16.55 -19.62 -17.70
CA GLN A 424 16.49 -20.76 -18.63
C GLN A 424 16.73 -20.36 -20.11
N GLN A 425 16.88 -19.07 -20.40
CA GLN A 425 17.31 -18.54 -21.71
C GLN A 425 18.84 -18.54 -21.80
#